data_AF-A9WP83-F1
#
_entry.id   AF-A9WP83-F1
#
_cell.length_a   1.000
_cell.length_b   1.000
_cell.length_c   1.000
_cell.angle_alpha   90.00
_cell.angle_beta   90.00
_cell.angle_gamma   90.00
#
_symmetry.space_group_name_H-M   'P 1'
#
loop_
_entity.id
_entity.type
_entity.pdbx_description
1 polymer ?
#
loop_
_entity_poly.entity_id
_entity_poly.type
_entity_poly.pdbx_seq_one_letter_code
_entity_poly.pdbx_strand_id
1 'polypeptide(L)'
;MTTAAGKLVFGIFAALAEFERELISERTKAGMASARARGRKGGRPFTMTPAKIRLAMSAMGQPETHIGNLAKEIGVSRQTLYRYVSPTGELRPQGRRIIKQSNG
;
A
#
# COMPACT_ATOMS: atom_id res chain seq x y z
N MET A 1 -4.26 11.11 42.83
CA MET A 1 -5.59 11.33 43.43
C MET A 1 -5.91 10.17 44.37
N THR A 2 -6.05 10.40 45.68
CA THR A 2 -6.14 9.31 46.70
C THR A 2 -7.46 9.29 47.47
N THR A 3 -8.38 10.23 47.25
CA THR A 3 -9.70 10.26 47.91
C THR A 3 -10.74 9.41 47.16
N ALA A 4 -11.77 8.93 47.86
CA ALA A 4 -12.86 8.14 47.25
C ALA A 4 -13.55 8.88 46.09
N ALA A 5 -13.83 10.18 46.25
CA ALA A 5 -14.37 11.03 45.20
C ALA A 5 -13.41 11.14 43.99
N GLY A 6 -12.10 11.27 44.24
CA GLY A 6 -11.10 11.32 43.17
C GLY A 6 -11.02 10.03 42.35
N LYS A 7 -11.16 8.85 42.99
CA LYS A 7 -11.23 7.57 42.29
C LYS A 7 -12.49 7.43 41.44
N LEU A 8 -13.63 7.89 41.93
CA LEU A 8 -14.90 7.89 41.17
C LEU A 8 -14.78 8.76 39.92
N VAL A 9 -14.34 10.00 40.07
CA VAL A 9 -14.19 10.94 38.95
C VAL A 9 -13.19 10.42 37.93
N PHE A 10 -12.06 9.85 38.38
CA PHE A 10 -11.10 9.22 37.49
C PHE A 10 -11.71 8.05 36.70
N GLY A 11 -12.49 7.18 37.35
CA GLY A 11 -13.17 6.07 36.67
C GLY A 11 -14.17 6.53 35.61
N ILE A 12 -14.94 7.58 35.89
CA ILE A 12 -15.89 8.16 34.92
C ILE A 12 -15.14 8.69 33.70
N PHE A 13 -14.06 9.45 33.90
CA PHE A 13 -13.28 9.98 32.78
C PHE A 13 -12.55 8.89 32.00
N ALA A 14 -12.09 7.83 32.67
CA ALA A 14 -11.51 6.68 31.98
C ALA A 14 -12.54 6.00 31.07
N ALA A 15 -13.74 5.71 31.59
CA ALA A 15 -14.82 5.10 30.81
C ALA A 15 -15.27 6.00 29.64
N LEU A 16 -15.35 7.32 29.87
CA LEU A 16 -15.71 8.28 28.82
C LEU A 16 -14.64 8.34 27.73
N ALA A 17 -13.35 8.34 28.08
CA ALA A 17 -12.26 8.32 27.11
C ALA A 17 -12.25 7.04 26.26
N GLU A 18 -12.56 5.89 26.88
CA GLU A 18 -12.71 4.62 26.15
C GLU A 18 -13.88 4.69 25.16
N PHE A 19 -15.03 5.19 25.59
CA PHE A 19 -16.21 5.37 24.75
C PHE A 19 -15.95 6.30 23.55
N GLU A 20 -15.31 7.46 23.77
CA GLU A 20 -14.96 8.38 22.69
C GLU A 20 -14.02 7.75 21.66
N ARG A 21 -13.03 6.97 22.13
CA ARG A 21 -12.11 6.24 21.24
C ARG A 21 -12.85 5.22 20.38
N GLU A 22 -13.81 4.50 20.96
CA GLU A 22 -14.64 3.54 20.23
C GLU A 22 -15.47 4.22 19.14
N LEU A 23 -16.16 5.33 19.48
CA LEU A 23 -16.93 6.11 18.50
C LEU A 23 -16.08 6.62 17.33
N ILE A 24 -14.87 7.12 17.60
CA ILE A 24 -13.94 7.56 16.56
C ILE A 24 -13.52 6.39 15.65
N SER A 25 -13.25 5.23 16.25
CA SER A 25 -12.89 4.01 15.53
C SER A 25 -14.01 3.55 14.61
N GLU A 26 -15.25 3.52 15.10
CA GLU A 26 -16.44 3.16 14.33
C GLU A 26 -16.65 4.10 13.15
N ARG A 27 -16.60 5.42 13.39
CA ARG A 27 -16.75 6.42 12.33
C ARG A 27 -15.65 6.29 11.27
N THR A 28 -14.41 6.03 11.69
CA THR A 28 -13.29 5.81 10.76
C THR A 28 -13.51 4.56 9.90
N LYS A 29 -13.97 3.46 10.50
CA LYS A 29 -14.30 2.22 9.78
C LYS A 29 -15.45 2.45 8.78
N ALA A 30 -16.51 3.12 9.18
CA ALA A 30 -17.64 3.47 8.32
C ALA A 30 -17.19 4.35 7.13
N GLY A 31 -16.33 5.35 7.39
CA GLY A 31 -15.75 6.20 6.35
C GLY A 31 -14.88 5.43 5.36
N MET A 32 -14.03 4.52 5.85
CA MET A 32 -13.23 3.64 4.99
C MET A 32 -14.09 2.69 4.15
N ALA A 33 -15.15 2.12 4.73
CA ALA A 33 -16.09 1.27 4.01
C ALA A 33 -16.79 2.03 2.89
N SER A 34 -17.31 3.23 3.18
CA SER A 34 -17.91 4.12 2.19
C SER A 34 -16.93 4.50 1.08
N ALA A 35 -15.68 4.81 1.42
CA ALA A 35 -14.66 5.13 0.41
C ALA A 35 -14.32 3.92 -0.48
N ARG A 36 -14.24 2.71 0.09
CA ARG A 36 -14.05 1.47 -0.68
C ARG A 36 -15.23 1.17 -1.61
N ALA A 37 -16.46 1.40 -1.16
CA ALA A 37 -17.66 1.25 -1.99
C ALA A 37 -17.64 2.20 -3.20
N ARG A 38 -17.04 3.39 -3.06
CA ARG A 38 -16.77 4.32 -4.17
C ARG A 38 -15.53 3.97 -5.01
N GLY A 39 -14.95 2.78 -4.84
CA GLY A 39 -13.80 2.31 -5.62
C GLY A 39 -12.42 2.70 -5.07
N ARG A 40 -12.32 3.39 -3.93
CA ARG A 40 -11.02 3.72 -3.34
C ARG A 40 -10.38 2.47 -2.71
N LYS A 41 -9.33 1.92 -3.32
CA LYS A 41 -8.59 0.75 -2.78
C LYS A 41 -7.92 1.02 -1.41
N GLY A 42 -7.40 2.23 -1.20
CA GLY A 42 -6.60 2.55 0.00
C GLY A 42 -5.21 1.91 0.00
N GLY A 43 -4.45 2.11 1.08
CA GLY A 43 -3.08 1.59 1.23
C GLY A 43 -2.01 2.38 0.47
N ARG A 44 -0.76 1.91 0.53
CA ARG A 44 0.38 2.54 -0.18
C ARG A 44 0.25 2.30 -1.69
N PRO A 45 0.35 3.34 -2.54
CA PRO A 45 0.36 3.17 -3.99
C PRO A 45 1.45 2.18 -4.44
N PHE A 46 1.15 1.38 -5.47
CA PHE A 46 2.15 0.52 -6.09
C PHE A 46 3.25 1.36 -6.75
N THR A 47 4.51 1.06 -6.45
CA THR A 47 5.66 1.74 -7.05
C THR A 47 5.89 1.36 -8.52
N MET A 48 5.47 0.14 -8.89
CA MET A 48 5.46 -0.35 -10.27
C MET A 48 4.09 -0.10 -10.90
N THR A 49 4.07 0.70 -11.96
CA THR A 49 2.90 0.96 -12.79
C THR A 49 2.92 0.07 -14.03
N PRO A 50 1.78 -0.13 -14.73
CA PRO A 50 1.76 -0.84 -16.00
C PRO A 50 2.76 -0.30 -17.02
N ALA A 51 2.94 1.02 -17.08
CA ALA A 51 3.92 1.67 -17.95
C ALA A 51 5.36 1.29 -17.58
N LYS A 52 5.72 1.34 -16.29
CA LYS A 52 7.03 0.93 -15.80
C LYS A 52 7.31 -0.54 -16.07
N ILE A 53 6.29 -1.40 -15.96
CA ILE A 53 6.41 -2.82 -16.27
C ILE A 53 6.69 -3.02 -17.76
N ARG A 54 5.94 -2.36 -18.65
CA ARG A 54 6.17 -2.45 -20.10
C ARG A 54 7.58 -1.98 -20.49
N LEU A 55 8.03 -0.86 -19.92
CA LEU A 55 9.39 -0.36 -20.11
C LEU A 55 10.43 -1.39 -19.64
N ALA A 56 10.26 -1.92 -18.43
CA ALA A 56 11.14 -2.95 -17.88
C ALA A 56 11.17 -4.22 -18.74
N MET A 57 10.04 -4.68 -19.28
CA MET A 57 10.00 -5.83 -20.19
C MET A 57 10.82 -5.59 -21.45
N SER A 58 10.66 -4.40 -22.07
CA SER A 58 11.39 -4.03 -23.29
C SER A 58 12.89 -3.91 -23.05
N ALA A 59 13.31 -3.36 -21.91
CA ALA A 59 14.72 -3.14 -21.61
C ALA A 59 15.43 -4.42 -21.17
N MET A 60 14.82 -5.23 -20.30
CA MET A 60 15.49 -6.41 -19.71
C MET A 60 15.83 -7.48 -20.75
N GLY A 61 15.12 -7.56 -21.88
CA GLY A 61 15.43 -8.50 -22.97
C GLY A 61 16.63 -8.11 -23.84
N GLN A 62 17.24 -6.92 -23.63
CA GLN A 62 18.38 -6.45 -24.41
C GLN A 62 19.72 -6.81 -23.73
N PRO A 63 20.70 -7.37 -24.47
CA PRO A 63 22.01 -7.75 -23.90
C PRO A 63 22.77 -6.60 -23.22
N GLU A 64 22.57 -5.37 -23.71
CA GLU A 64 23.28 -4.16 -23.24
C GLU A 64 22.66 -3.53 -21.98
N THR A 65 21.57 -4.09 -21.46
CA THR A 65 20.83 -3.46 -20.35
C THR A 65 21.54 -3.65 -19.02
N HIS A 66 22.09 -2.55 -18.50
CA HIS A 66 22.59 -2.52 -17.13
C HIS A 66 21.44 -2.36 -16.11
N ILE A 67 21.08 -3.48 -15.47
CA ILE A 67 19.91 -3.61 -14.58
C ILE A 67 19.94 -2.58 -13.42
N GLY A 68 21.12 -2.25 -12.91
CA GLY A 68 21.27 -1.23 -11.87
C GLY A 68 20.88 0.17 -12.33
N ASN A 69 21.15 0.52 -13.58
CA ASN A 69 20.81 1.83 -14.15
C ASN A 69 19.32 1.88 -14.47
N LEU A 70 18.80 0.82 -15.08
CA LEU A 70 17.36 0.66 -15.36
C LEU A 70 16.52 0.80 -14.09
N ALA A 71 16.92 0.15 -12.99
CA ALA A 71 16.21 0.23 -11.72
C ALA A 71 16.19 1.67 -11.15
N LYS A 72 17.33 2.39 -11.25
CA LYS A 72 17.42 3.80 -10.82
C LYS A 72 16.52 4.70 -11.68
N GLU A 73 16.56 4.53 -13.00
CA GLU A 73 15.76 5.30 -13.95
C GLU A 73 14.25 5.11 -13.73
N ILE A 74 13.83 3.86 -13.48
CA ILE A 74 12.43 3.52 -13.17
C ILE A 74 12.05 3.94 -11.73
N GLY A 75 13.01 4.31 -10.89
CA GLY A 75 12.81 4.73 -9.51
C GLY A 75 12.41 3.58 -8.58
N VAL A 76 12.95 2.38 -8.79
CA VAL A 76 12.69 1.19 -7.97
C VAL A 76 13.98 0.46 -7.59
N SER A 77 13.94 -0.35 -6.53
CA SER A 77 15.08 -1.20 -6.21
C SER A 77 15.24 -2.33 -7.23
N ARG A 78 16.47 -2.86 -7.41
CA ARG A 78 16.72 -4.06 -8.23
C ARG A 78 15.84 -5.24 -7.81
N GLN A 79 15.66 -5.43 -6.50
CA GLN A 79 14.77 -6.45 -5.95
C GLN A 79 13.31 -6.23 -6.37
N THR A 80 12.84 -4.99 -6.37
CA THR A 80 11.49 -4.66 -6.84
C THR A 80 11.39 -5.00 -8.32
N LEU A 81 12.33 -4.56 -9.15
CA LEU A 81 12.34 -4.87 -10.60
C LEU A 81 12.24 -6.38 -10.86
N TYR A 82 13.11 -7.18 -10.23
CA TYR A 82 13.11 -8.64 -10.39
C TYR A 82 11.86 -9.33 -9.87
N ARG A 83 11.11 -8.72 -8.95
CA ARG A 83 9.85 -9.29 -8.47
C ARG A 83 8.75 -9.24 -9.54
N TYR A 84 8.84 -8.27 -10.47
CA TYR A 84 7.85 -8.05 -11.52
C TYR A 84 8.28 -8.59 -12.88
N VAL A 85 9.57 -8.53 -13.22
CA VAL A 85 10.12 -8.93 -14.54
C VAL A 85 11.37 -9.78 -14.37
N SER A 86 11.53 -10.85 -15.16
CA SER A 86 12.75 -11.68 -15.18
C SER A 86 13.90 -10.95 -15.88
N PRO A 87 15.17 -11.40 -15.69
CA PRO A 87 16.31 -10.95 -16.49
C PRO A 87 16.11 -11.11 -18.01
N THR A 88 15.23 -12.00 -18.46
CA THR A 88 14.92 -12.22 -19.88
C THR A 88 13.80 -11.32 -20.42
N GLY A 89 13.23 -10.43 -19.59
CA GLY A 89 12.10 -9.57 -19.98
C GLY A 89 10.71 -10.20 -19.79
N GLU A 90 10.62 -11.42 -19.27
CA GLU A 90 9.35 -12.11 -19.04
C GLU A 90 8.63 -11.63 -17.78
N LEU A 91 7.30 -11.58 -17.84
CA LEU A 91 6.46 -11.19 -16.70
C LEU A 91 6.39 -12.29 -15.64
N ARG A 92 6.83 -11.93 -14.43
CA ARG A 92 6.61 -12.72 -13.22
C ARG A 92 5.18 -12.56 -12.69
N PRO A 93 4.72 -13.42 -11.76
CA PRO A 93 3.33 -13.38 -11.26
C PRO A 93 2.86 -12.00 -10.78
N GLN A 94 3.73 -11.21 -10.13
CA GLN A 94 3.37 -9.86 -9.70
C GLN A 94 3.21 -8.88 -10.88
N GLY A 95 4.07 -8.97 -11.89
CA GLY A 95 3.96 -8.23 -13.15
C GLY A 95 2.63 -8.51 -13.86
N ARG A 96 2.28 -9.79 -13.99
CA ARG A 96 1.02 -10.22 -14.62
C ARG A 96 -0.21 -9.65 -13.91
N ARG A 97 -0.20 -9.61 -12.58
CA ARG A 97 -1.32 -9.05 -11.79
C ARG A 97 -1.55 -7.57 -12.06
N ILE A 98 -0.51 -6.76 -12.18
CA ILE A 98 -0.65 -5.31 -12.44
C ILE A 98 -1.11 -5.05 -13.87
N ILE A 99 -0.56 -5.77 -14.86
CA ILE A 99 -1.00 -5.63 -16.26
C ILE A 99 -2.47 -6.05 -16.43
N LYS A 100 -2.89 -7.16 -15.81
CA LYS A 100 -4.30 -7.59 -15.84
C LYS A 100 -5.25 -6.57 -15.21
N GLN A 101 -4.84 -5.88 -14.14
CA GLN A 101 -5.65 -4.84 -13.49
C GLN A 101 -5.75 -3.54 -14.28
N SER A 102 -4.93 -3.33 -15.31
CA SER A 102 -4.97 -2.13 -16.16
C SER A 102 -5.87 -2.29 -17.38
N ASN A 103 -6.25 -3.51 -17.74
CA ASN A 103 -6.97 -3.85 -18.96
C ASN A 103 -8.46 -4.19 -18.70
N GLY A 104 -8.98 -3.91 -17.51
CA GLY A 104 -10.39 -4.05 -17.14
C GLY A 104 -10.82 -2.85 -16.32
#